data_AF-A0A6I2G7J6-F1
#
_entry.id   AF-A0A6I2G7J6-F1
#
_cell.length_a   1.000
_cell.length_b   1.000
_cell.length_c   1.000
_cell.angle_alpha   90.00
_cell.angle_beta   90.00
_cell.angle_gamma   90.00
#
_symmetry.space_group_name_H-M   'P 1'
#
loop_
_entity.id
_entity.type
_entity.pdbx_description
1 polymer ?
#
loop_
_entity_poly.entity_id
_entity_poly.type
_entity_poly.pdbx_seq_one_letter_code
_entity_poly.pdbx_strand_id
1 'polypeptide(L)'
;MTTPHLLIESIGVLAQQVNITPEAPPGSAGILKIVNWLSWFVMLAGIAALIYAGGKFAWERWHGGAVEAPKIVLGALVGGIIATSAGTIMTQITSAK
;
A
#
# COMPACT_ATOMS: atom_id res chain seq x y z
N MET A 1 -18.79 -52.70 -2.11
CA MET A 1 -18.92 -51.29 -1.66
C MET A 1 -17.59 -50.88 -1.04
N THR A 2 -16.56 -50.94 -1.87
CA THR A 2 -15.29 -51.54 -1.51
C THR A 2 -14.19 -50.64 -2.01
N THR A 3 -13.59 -49.87 -1.10
CA THR A 3 -12.20 -49.41 -1.14
C THR A 3 -11.85 -48.06 -1.82
N PRO A 4 -12.34 -47.60 -3.00
CA PRO A 4 -11.87 -46.34 -3.58
C PRO A 4 -12.47 -45.11 -2.91
N HIS A 5 -13.67 -45.19 -2.32
CA HIS A 5 -14.27 -44.06 -1.60
C HIS A 5 -13.52 -43.73 -0.30
N LEU A 6 -13.02 -44.76 0.40
CA LEU A 6 -12.17 -44.58 1.58
C LEU A 6 -10.80 -44.02 1.21
N LEU A 7 -10.28 -44.37 0.03
CA LEU A 7 -9.09 -43.72 -0.49
C LEU A 7 -9.37 -42.23 -0.70
N ILE A 8 -10.46 -41.85 -1.37
CA ILE A 8 -10.88 -40.46 -1.60
C ILE A 8 -11.08 -39.67 -0.29
N GLU A 9 -11.71 -40.27 0.73
CA GLU A 9 -11.81 -39.64 2.05
C GLU A 9 -10.44 -39.54 2.75
N SER A 10 -9.57 -40.56 2.65
CA SER A 10 -8.24 -40.53 3.26
C SER A 10 -7.30 -39.49 2.64
N ILE A 11 -7.37 -39.26 1.31
CA ILE A 11 -6.66 -38.14 0.66
C ILE A 11 -7.25 -36.79 1.07
N GLY A 12 -8.56 -36.71 1.34
CA GLY A 12 -9.21 -35.51 1.89
C GLY A 12 -8.77 -35.22 3.34
N VAL A 13 -8.54 -36.24 4.16
CA VAL A 13 -8.08 -36.11 5.56
C VAL A 13 -6.57 -35.81 5.65
N LEU A 14 -5.75 -36.28 4.70
CA LEU A 14 -4.33 -35.92 4.58
C LEU A 14 -4.13 -34.49 4.05
N ALA A 15 -5.07 -34.01 3.24
CA ALA A 15 -5.20 -32.60 2.89
C ALA A 15 -5.98 -31.84 3.98
N GLN A 16 -5.75 -32.17 5.26
CA GLN A 16 -6.16 -31.35 6.39
C GLN A 16 -5.72 -29.93 6.06
N GLN A 17 -6.70 -29.09 5.71
CA GLN A 17 -6.52 -27.69 5.43
C GLN A 17 -5.89 -27.11 6.69
N VAL A 18 -4.55 -27.02 6.71
CA VAL A 18 -3.85 -26.39 7.81
C VAL A 18 -4.31 -24.95 7.71
N ASN A 19 -5.24 -24.58 8.59
CA ASN A 19 -5.65 -23.21 8.78
C ASN A 19 -4.43 -22.53 9.40
N ILE A 20 -3.49 -22.13 8.54
CA ILE A 20 -2.48 -21.15 8.88
C ILE A 20 -3.30 -19.89 9.07
N THR A 21 -3.91 -19.73 10.24
CA THR A 21 -4.45 -18.44 10.64
C THR A 21 -3.25 -17.51 10.58
N PRO A 22 -3.22 -16.55 9.66
CA PRO A 22 -2.14 -15.59 9.59
C PRO A 22 -2.30 -14.72 10.84
N GLU A 23 -1.65 -15.15 11.90
CA GLU A 23 -1.51 -14.37 13.10
C GLU A 23 -0.44 -13.32 12.82
N ALA A 24 -0.72 -12.06 13.15
CA ALA A 24 0.22 -10.99 12.94
C ALA A 24 1.58 -11.37 13.55
N PRO A 25 2.71 -11.25 12.80
CA PRO A 25 4.00 -11.73 13.26
C PRO A 25 4.29 -11.19 14.67
N PRO A 26 4.74 -12.01 15.63
CA PRO A 26 5.00 -11.55 17.00
C PRO A 26 5.98 -10.38 16.98
N GLY A 27 5.61 -9.25 17.61
CA GLY A 27 6.37 -7.99 17.58
C GLY A 27 5.98 -6.99 16.47
N SER A 28 5.10 -7.35 15.54
CA SER A 28 4.63 -6.46 14.45
C SER A 28 3.91 -5.19 14.93
N ALA A 29 3.29 -5.21 16.11
CA ALA A 29 2.52 -4.07 16.62
C ALA A 29 3.34 -2.77 16.77
N GLY A 30 4.64 -2.86 17.10
CA GLY A 30 5.51 -1.69 17.20
C GLY A 30 5.85 -1.09 15.84
N ILE A 31 6.20 -1.95 14.87
CA ILE A 31 6.54 -1.54 13.50
C ILE A 31 5.32 -0.99 12.79
N LEU A 32 4.15 -1.63 12.94
CA LEU A 32 2.89 -1.16 12.36
C LEU A 32 2.50 0.23 12.88
N LYS A 33 2.72 0.54 14.16
CA LYS A 33 2.49 1.88 14.72
C LYS A 33 3.37 2.94 14.06
N ILE A 34 4.65 2.64 13.85
CA ILE A 34 5.62 3.55 13.22
C ILE A 34 5.25 3.78 11.76
N VAL A 35 4.95 2.72 11.01
CA VAL A 35 4.58 2.84 9.60
C VAL A 35 3.25 3.57 9.43
N ASN A 36 2.30 3.39 10.34
CA ASN A 36 1.04 4.12 10.30
C ASN A 36 1.25 5.63 10.50
N TRP A 37 2.14 6.02 11.42
CA TRP A 37 2.57 7.40 11.59
C TRP A 37 3.27 7.95 10.34
N LEU A 38 4.15 7.14 9.73
CA LEU A 38 4.82 7.50 8.48
C LEU A 38 3.83 7.71 7.33
N SER A 39 2.84 6.84 7.21
CA SER A 39 1.77 6.95 6.20
C SER A 39 1.04 8.29 6.32
N TRP A 40 0.75 8.71 7.55
CA TRP A 40 0.15 10.02 7.81
C TRP A 40 1.04 11.18 7.35
N PHE A 41 2.34 11.13 7.64
CA PHE A 41 3.30 12.13 7.16
C PHE A 41 3.38 12.20 5.63
N VAL A 42 3.44 11.05 4.96
CA VAL A 42 3.47 10.99 3.49
C VAL A 42 2.20 11.60 2.89
N MET A 43 1.04 11.35 3.51
CA MET A 43 -0.24 11.89 3.06
C MET A 43 -0.30 13.41 3.21
N LEU A 44 0.14 13.96 4.35
CA LEU A 44 0.24 15.40 4.56
C LEU A 44 1.25 16.06 3.61
N ALA A 45 2.40 15.42 3.38
CA ALA A 45 3.41 15.90 2.44
C ALA A 45 2.88 15.94 1.00
N GLY A 46 2.12 14.92 0.58
CA GLY A 46 1.48 14.88 -0.73
C GLY A 46 0.49 16.04 -0.92
N ILE A 47 -0.36 16.30 0.07
CA ILE A 47 -1.33 17.42 0.04
C ILE A 47 -0.59 18.76 -0.05
N ALA A 48 0.44 18.96 0.77
CA ALA A 48 1.24 20.19 0.76
C ALA A 48 1.93 20.41 -0.61
N ALA A 49 2.49 19.35 -1.19
CA ALA A 49 3.12 19.41 -2.51
C ALA A 49 2.11 19.79 -3.61
N LEU A 50 0.90 19.24 -3.58
CA LEU A 50 -0.15 19.59 -4.54
C LEU A 50 -0.62 21.04 -4.40
N ILE A 51 -0.79 21.54 -3.18
CA ILE A 51 -1.17 22.93 -2.92
C ILE A 51 -0.08 23.87 -3.43
N TYR A 52 1.19 23.58 -3.11
CA TYR A 52 2.32 24.39 -3.56
C TYR A 52 2.45 24.37 -5.09
N ALA A 53 2.40 23.19 -5.71
CA ALA A 53 2.47 23.05 -7.15
C ALA A 53 1.32 23.77 -7.86
N GLY A 54 0.09 23.64 -7.36
CA GLY A 54 -1.10 24.30 -7.91
C GLY A 54 -1.05 25.82 -7.80
N GLY A 55 -0.68 26.36 -6.62
CA GLY A 55 -0.52 27.80 -6.43
C GLY A 55 0.58 28.40 -7.29
N LYS A 56 1.69 27.67 -7.44
CA LYS A 56 2.84 28.08 -8.26
C LYS A 56 2.55 27.98 -9.76
N PHE A 57 1.77 26.98 -10.19
CA PHE A 57 1.21 26.91 -11.55
C PHE A 57 0.33 28.12 -11.87
N ALA A 58 -0.55 28.52 -10.94
CA ALA A 58 -1.41 29.68 -11.10
C ALA A 58 -0.62 31.00 -11.17
N TRP A 59 0.46 31.11 -10.39
CA TRP A 59 1.34 32.28 -10.39
C TRP A 59 2.12 32.43 -11.71
N GLU A 60 2.70 31.34 -12.21
CA GLU A 60 3.43 31.31 -13.50
C GLU A 60 2.50 31.62 -14.69
N ARG A 61 1.23 31.22 -14.63
CA ARG A 61 0.19 31.50 -15.65
C ARG A 61 -0.06 32.99 -15.86
N TRP A 62 -0.04 33.80 -14.79
CA TRP A 62 -0.43 35.22 -14.83
C TRP A 62 0.76 36.19 -14.88
N HIS A 63 1.93 35.82 -14.35
CA HIS A 63 3.08 36.72 -14.26
C HIS A 63 4.12 36.51 -15.37
N GLY A 64 4.00 35.47 -16.20
CA GLY A 64 4.89 35.23 -17.34
C GLY A 64 6.34 34.96 -16.92
N GLY A 65 6.73 33.69 -16.81
CA GLY A 65 8.08 33.30 -16.42
C GLY A 65 8.39 31.83 -16.75
N ALA A 66 9.64 31.41 -16.50
CA ALA A 66 10.09 30.04 -16.76
C ALA A 66 9.18 29.02 -16.07
N VAL A 67 8.64 28.07 -16.86
CA VAL A 67 7.63 27.12 -16.40
C VAL A 67 8.30 26.00 -15.63
N GLU A 68 8.54 26.23 -14.35
CA GLU A 68 9.17 25.25 -13.46
C GLU A 68 8.10 24.39 -12.75
N ALA A 69 6.82 24.78 -12.80
CA ALA A 69 5.74 24.06 -12.13
C ALA A 69 5.46 22.63 -12.64
N PRO A 70 5.62 22.29 -13.94
CA PRO A 70 5.44 20.93 -14.45
C PRO A 70 6.36 19.92 -13.78
N LYS A 71 7.62 20.31 -13.48
CA LYS A 71 8.61 19.47 -12.80
C LYS A 71 8.17 19.06 -11.40
N ILE A 72 7.51 19.98 -10.68
CA ILE A 72 7.04 19.77 -9.31
C ILE A 72 5.82 18.83 -9.31
N VAL A 73 4.90 19.02 -10.25
CA VAL A 73 3.74 18.12 -10.43
C VAL A 73 4.20 16.71 -10.81
N LEU A 74 5.21 16.58 -11.67
CA LEU A 74 5.77 15.28 -12.05
C LEU A 74 6.38 14.57 -10.83
N GLY A 75 7.11 15.28 -9.99
CA GLY A 75 7.63 14.75 -8.72
C GLY A 75 6.53 14.31 -7.75
N ALA A 76 5.45 15.09 -7.64
CA ALA A 76 4.28 14.73 -6.82
C ALA A 76 3.57 13.48 -7.34
N LEU A 77 3.48 13.30 -8.67
CA LEU A 77 2.92 12.12 -9.32
C LEU A 77 3.72 10.86 -8.98
N VAL A 78 5.05 10.92 -9.11
CA VAL A 78 5.94 9.81 -8.79
C VAL A 78 5.83 9.45 -7.29
N GLY A 79 5.81 10.46 -6.42
CA GLY A 79 5.61 10.26 -4.98
C GLY A 79 4.26 9.59 -4.65
N GLY A 80 3.20 9.98 -5.34
CA GLY A 80 1.87 9.37 -5.21
C GLY A 80 1.85 7.89 -5.60
N ILE A 81 2.47 7.54 -6.73
CA ILE A 81 2.56 6.14 -7.20
C ILE A 81 3.29 5.28 -6.16
N ILE A 82 4.41 5.77 -5.62
CA ILE A 82 5.18 5.06 -4.60
C ILE A 82 4.32 4.87 -3.34
N ALA A 83 3.64 5.91 -2.87
CA ALA A 83 2.77 5.83 -1.68
C ALA A 83 1.62 4.82 -1.86
N THR A 84 0.96 4.80 -3.03
CA THR A 84 -0.10 3.82 -3.32
C THR A 84 0.44 2.39 -3.35
N SER A 85 1.60 2.18 -3.99
CA SER A 85 2.23 0.86 -4.04
C SER A 85 2.66 0.34 -2.66
N ALA A 86 3.15 1.22 -1.78
CA ALA A 86 3.48 0.87 -0.40
C ALA A 86 2.22 0.49 0.40
N GLY A 87 1.10 1.20 0.17
CA GLY A 87 -0.19 0.90 0.79
C GLY A 87 -0.72 -0.48 0.39
N THR A 88 -0.66 -0.83 -0.89
CA THR A 88 -1.13 -2.16 -1.36
C THR A 88 -0.29 -3.29 -0.77
N ILE A 89 1.03 -3.13 -0.74
CA ILE A 89 1.95 -4.11 -0.11
C ILE A 89 1.60 -4.28 1.37
N MET A 90 1.37 -3.19 2.11
CA MET A 90 0.99 -3.24 3.52
C MET A 90 -0.30 -4.05 3.73
N THR A 91 -1.33 -3.79 2.93
CA THR A 91 -2.61 -4.50 3.00
C THR A 91 -2.45 -5.99 2.67
N GLN A 92 -1.65 -6.35 1.66
CA GLN A 92 -1.39 -7.74 1.32
C GLN A 92 -0.70 -8.49 2.48
N ILE A 93 0.22 -7.84 3.20
CA ILE A 93 0.91 -8.46 4.34
C ILE A 93 0.01 -8.56 5.57
N THR A 94 -0.87 -7.58 5.81
CA THR A 94 -1.75 -7.57 6.98
C THR A 94 -3.07 -8.33 6.78
N SER A 95 -3.45 -8.61 5.54
CA SER A 95 -4.77 -9.17 5.19
C SER A 95 -4.69 -10.43 4.33
N ALA A 96 -3.50 -10.94 4.00
CA ALA A 96 -3.35 -12.29 3.47
C ALA A 96 -3.90 -13.28 4.50
N LYS A 97 -5.14 -13.72 4.28
CA LYS A 97 -5.79 -14.88 4.91
C LYS A 97 -5.56 -16.12 4.06
#